data_AF-A0A661IL29-F1
#
_entry.id   AF-A0A661IL29-F1
#
_cell.length_a   1.000
_cell.length_b   1.000
_cell.length_c   1.000
_cell.angle_alpha   90.00
_cell.angle_beta   90.00
_cell.angle_gamma   90.00
#
_symmetry.space_group_name_H-M   'P 1'
#
loop_
_entity.id
_entity.type
_entity.pdbx_description
1 polymer ?
#
loop_
_entity_poly.entity_id
_entity_poly.type
_entity_poly.pdbx_seq_one_letter_code
_entity_poly.pdbx_strand_id
1 'polypeptide(L)'
;MDFKDALKNIKNDIIERDEIFEAVRRGYSELENSTNSEILEYFSLSSANELKGHISNIKGILFEQEVQDKLNSNDIESNIFEKTNHPDSDLQILENGFVVEEVQLKATNSTSYINEALAENPNNLIIATTEVANTIGKEQVIDSGISNEELRNSVIETIRPESDSVIEDVLVSVAETVLEWIPL
;
A
#
# COMPACT_ATOMS: atom_id res chain seq x y z
N MET A 1 0.41 21.89 -11.38
CA MET A 1 1.12 20.67 -11.84
C MET A 1 0.07 19.58 -11.82
N ASP A 2 -0.04 18.75 -12.87
CA ASP A 2 -0.98 17.61 -12.83
C ASP A 2 -0.45 16.60 -11.79
N PHE A 3 -1.33 16.05 -10.95
CA PHE A 3 -0.94 15.05 -9.95
C PHE A 3 -0.37 13.78 -10.57
N LYS A 4 -0.80 13.44 -11.80
CA LYS A 4 -0.21 12.36 -12.59
C LYS A 4 1.26 12.61 -12.92
N ASP A 5 1.61 13.87 -13.19
CA ASP A 5 2.98 14.26 -13.49
C ASP A 5 3.83 14.38 -12.22
N ALA A 6 3.23 14.74 -11.09
CA ALA A 6 3.91 14.70 -9.79
C ALA A 6 4.37 13.27 -9.48
N LEU A 7 3.48 12.28 -9.54
CA LEU A 7 3.80 10.89 -9.24
C LEU A 7 4.88 10.29 -10.16
N LYS A 8 4.89 10.64 -11.44
CA LYS A 8 5.88 10.14 -12.42
C LYS A 8 7.31 10.64 -12.23
N ASN A 9 7.49 11.77 -11.56
CA ASN A 9 8.79 12.47 -11.51
C ASN A 9 9.51 12.33 -10.16
N ILE A 10 8.95 11.56 -9.24
CA ILE A 10 9.49 11.37 -7.88
C ILE A 10 10.35 10.10 -7.86
N LYS A 11 11.54 10.19 -7.27
CA LYS A 11 12.44 9.05 -7.09
C LYS A 11 11.86 8.10 -6.02
N ASN A 12 12.26 6.83 -6.03
CA ASN A 12 11.97 5.93 -4.91
C ASN A 12 12.49 6.57 -3.62
N ASP A 13 11.57 6.92 -2.74
CA ASP A 13 11.89 7.38 -1.40
C ASP A 13 12.17 6.15 -0.53
N ILE A 14 13.10 6.32 0.40
CA ILE A 14 13.41 5.28 1.39
C ILE A 14 12.24 5.25 2.36
N ILE A 15 11.59 4.09 2.47
CA ILE A 15 10.53 3.88 3.47
C ILE A 15 11.20 3.87 4.86
N GLU A 16 10.82 4.81 5.70
CA GLU A 16 11.37 4.93 7.04
C GLU A 16 10.66 3.98 7.99
N ARG A 17 11.41 3.43 8.95
CA ARG A 17 10.87 2.45 9.90
C ARG A 17 9.71 3.02 10.74
N ASP A 18 9.78 4.31 11.06
CA ASP A 18 8.75 4.97 11.87
C ASP A 18 7.42 5.10 11.12
N GLU A 19 7.43 5.30 9.80
CA GLU A 19 6.22 5.35 8.96
C GLU A 19 5.46 4.01 9.02
N ILE A 20 6.18 2.89 9.06
CA ILE A 20 5.59 1.56 9.18
C ILE A 20 4.91 1.37 10.55
N PHE A 21 5.50 1.89 11.63
CA PHE A 21 4.84 1.85 12.94
C PHE A 21 3.61 2.74 12.97
N GLU A 22 3.62 3.90 12.31
CA GLU A 22 2.43 4.74 12.15
C GLU A 22 1.34 4.03 11.33
N ALA A 23 1.70 3.32 10.26
CA ALA A 23 0.77 2.48 9.49
C ALA A 23 0.11 1.41 10.38
N VAL A 24 0.87 0.79 11.29
CA VAL A 24 0.33 -0.16 12.28
C VAL A 24 -0.64 0.55 13.23
N ARG A 25 -0.28 1.69 13.81
CA ARG A 25 -1.16 2.41 14.73
C ARG A 25 -2.48 2.82 14.07
N ARG A 26 -2.42 3.20 12.80
CA ARG A 26 -3.60 3.55 12.00
C ARG A 26 -4.47 2.32 11.67
N GLY A 27 -3.85 1.17 11.41
CA GLY A 27 -4.53 -0.05 10.97
C GLY A 27 -5.12 -0.92 12.07
N TYR A 28 -4.64 -0.77 13.30
CA TYR A 28 -4.95 -1.67 14.41
C TYR A 28 -5.40 -0.84 15.61
N SER A 29 -6.71 -0.78 15.85
CA SER A 29 -7.31 0.01 16.93
C SER A 29 -6.75 -0.33 18.32
N GLU A 30 -6.37 -1.58 18.53
CA GLU A 30 -5.77 -2.08 19.76
C GLU A 30 -4.29 -1.69 19.93
N LEU A 31 -3.63 -1.26 18.84
CA LEU A 31 -2.24 -0.82 18.83
C LEU A 31 -2.07 0.69 18.63
N GLU A 32 -3.17 1.45 18.49
CA GLU A 32 -3.17 2.89 18.19
C GLU A 32 -2.23 3.70 19.11
N ASN A 33 -2.20 3.35 20.40
CA ASN A 33 -1.39 4.03 21.42
C ASN A 33 -0.18 3.20 21.88
N SER A 34 0.12 2.10 21.20
CA SER A 34 1.22 1.20 21.56
C SER A 34 2.57 1.77 21.14
N THR A 35 3.57 1.53 21.98
CA THR A 35 4.98 1.78 21.67
C THR A 35 5.48 0.83 20.56
N ASN A 36 6.58 1.19 19.90
CA ASN A 36 7.20 0.32 18.89
C ASN A 36 7.51 -1.07 19.46
N SER A 37 7.95 -1.16 20.71
CA SER A 37 8.25 -2.45 21.36
C SER A 37 7.01 -3.32 21.57
N GLU A 38 5.89 -2.74 21.99
CA GLU A 38 4.62 -3.47 22.16
C GLU A 38 4.07 -3.94 20.80
N ILE A 39 4.22 -3.14 19.75
CA ILE A 39 3.87 -3.54 18.37
C ILE A 39 4.69 -4.74 17.91
N LEU A 40 6.01 -4.74 18.17
CA LEU A 40 6.88 -5.86 17.84
C LEU A 40 6.50 -7.13 18.62
N GLU A 41 6.20 -6.98 19.92
CA GLU A 41 5.74 -8.09 20.75
C GLU A 41 4.45 -8.70 20.19
N TYR A 42 3.49 -7.86 19.79
CA TYR A 42 2.22 -8.29 19.19
C TYR A 42 2.45 -9.20 17.96
N PHE A 43 3.26 -8.76 17.00
CA PHE A 43 3.53 -9.54 15.79
C PHE A 43 4.47 -10.73 16.00
N SER A 44 5.27 -10.73 17.07
CA SER A 44 6.13 -11.88 17.40
C SER A 44 5.34 -13.14 17.75
N LEU A 45 4.11 -12.97 18.23
CA LEU A 45 3.20 -14.04 18.63
C LEU A 45 2.35 -14.58 17.46
N SER A 46 2.33 -13.90 16.31
CA SER A 46 1.59 -14.33 15.13
C SER A 46 2.20 -15.58 14.49
N SER A 47 1.35 -16.50 14.06
CA SER A 47 1.73 -17.59 13.16
C SER A 47 2.13 -17.07 11.79
N ALA A 48 2.82 -17.89 10.99
CA ALA A 48 3.22 -17.50 9.63
C ALA A 48 2.02 -17.11 8.75
N ASN A 49 0.87 -17.78 8.90
CA ASN A 49 -0.33 -17.47 8.12
C ASN A 49 -0.97 -16.15 8.55
N GLU A 50 -1.06 -15.88 9.85
CA GLU A 50 -1.56 -14.59 10.37
C GLU A 50 -0.65 -13.45 9.93
N LEU A 51 0.66 -13.67 9.96
CA LEU A 51 1.65 -12.67 9.56
C LEU A 51 1.46 -12.23 8.10
N LYS A 52 1.08 -13.13 7.19
CA LYS A 52 0.78 -12.74 5.80
C LYS A 52 -0.35 -11.73 5.71
N GLY A 53 -1.43 -11.97 6.46
CA GLY A 53 -2.57 -11.06 6.54
C GLY A 53 -2.14 -9.70 7.10
N HIS A 54 -1.34 -9.72 8.17
CA HIS A 54 -0.79 -8.50 8.77
C HIS A 54 0.09 -7.72 7.80
N ILE A 55 1.02 -8.38 7.11
CA ILE A 55 1.89 -7.75 6.10
C ILE A 55 1.03 -7.13 4.99
N SER A 56 0.04 -7.84 4.49
CA SER A 56 -0.83 -7.32 3.42
C SER A 56 -1.61 -6.08 3.87
N ASN A 57 -2.14 -6.09 5.10
CA ASN A 57 -2.89 -4.98 5.66
C ASN A 57 -2.00 -3.74 5.88
N ILE A 58 -0.87 -3.92 6.56
CA ILE A 58 0.09 -2.83 6.84
C ILE A 58 0.61 -2.24 5.54
N LYS A 59 0.92 -3.09 4.55
CA LYS A 59 1.37 -2.65 3.22
C LYS A 59 0.34 -1.74 2.54
N GLY A 60 -0.95 -2.08 2.62
CA GLY A 60 -2.03 -1.24 2.06
C GLY A 60 -2.05 0.14 2.71
N ILE A 61 -2.07 0.19 4.03
CA ILE A 61 -2.12 1.45 4.80
C ILE A 61 -0.86 2.30 4.56
N LEU A 62 0.31 1.68 4.59
CA LEU A 62 1.57 2.34 4.31
C LEU A 62 1.56 2.94 2.90
N PHE A 63 1.09 2.19 1.90
CA PHE A 63 0.98 2.70 0.54
C PHE A 63 0.04 3.90 0.43
N GLU A 64 -1.06 3.93 1.18
CA GLU A 64 -1.93 5.11 1.24
C GLU A 64 -1.18 6.34 1.76
N GLN A 65 -0.44 6.19 2.86
CA GLN A 65 0.36 7.24 3.49
C GLN A 65 1.45 7.75 2.54
N GLU A 66 2.24 6.86 1.96
CA GLU A 66 3.31 7.20 1.02
C GLU A 66 2.78 7.97 -0.20
N VAL A 67 1.64 7.57 -0.75
CA VAL A 67 1.03 8.28 -1.89
C VAL A 67 0.54 9.67 -1.46
N GLN A 68 -0.11 9.79 -0.31
CA GLN A 68 -0.54 11.09 0.23
C GLN A 68 0.66 12.02 0.48
N ASP A 69 1.71 11.53 1.12
CA ASP A 69 2.90 12.33 1.43
C ASP A 69 3.62 12.77 0.17
N LYS A 70 3.68 11.93 -0.86
CA LYS A 70 4.18 12.30 -2.19
C LYS A 70 3.36 13.39 -2.86
N LEU A 71 2.03 13.30 -2.81
CA LEU A 71 1.14 14.33 -3.36
C LEU A 71 1.32 15.66 -2.61
N ASN A 72 1.24 15.62 -1.28
CA ASN A 72 1.35 16.79 -0.42
C ASN A 72 2.72 17.48 -0.55
N SER A 73 3.81 16.71 -0.67
CA SER A 73 5.16 17.24 -0.88
C SER A 73 5.36 17.92 -2.24
N ASN A 74 4.42 17.72 -3.18
CA ASN A 74 4.39 18.37 -4.49
C ASN A 74 3.27 19.42 -4.59
N ASP A 75 2.85 19.98 -3.46
CA ASP A 75 1.80 21.01 -3.35
C ASP A 75 0.43 20.56 -3.90
N ILE A 76 0.15 19.25 -3.90
CA ILE A 76 -1.15 18.68 -4.26
C ILE A 76 -1.86 18.28 -2.96
N GLU A 77 -2.88 19.05 -2.60
CA GLU A 77 -3.66 18.79 -1.39
C GLU A 77 -4.42 17.47 -1.53
N SER A 78 -4.22 16.56 -0.57
CA SER A 78 -4.87 15.24 -0.58
C SER A 78 -5.28 14.75 0.80
N ASN A 79 -6.40 14.01 0.86
CA ASN A 79 -6.95 13.46 2.10
C ASN A 79 -7.22 11.96 1.96
N ILE A 80 -6.58 11.14 2.79
CA ILE A 80 -6.96 9.73 3.01
C ILE A 80 -8.16 9.69 3.97
N PHE A 81 -9.13 8.81 3.72
CA PHE A 81 -10.27 8.62 4.62
C PHE A 81 -9.83 8.10 5.99
N GLU A 82 -10.41 8.64 7.09
CA GLU A 82 -10.10 8.21 8.47
C GLU A 82 -10.44 6.74 8.73
N LYS A 83 -11.40 6.18 7.99
CA LYS A 83 -11.72 4.75 8.03
C LYS A 83 -11.19 4.09 6.77
N THR A 84 -10.38 3.06 6.92
CA THR A 84 -9.84 2.20 5.86
C THR A 84 -10.91 1.40 5.08
N ASN A 85 -12.19 1.54 5.44
CA ASN A 85 -13.33 0.89 4.79
C ASN A 85 -14.29 1.91 4.14
N HIS A 86 -13.76 2.92 3.45
CA HIS A 86 -14.61 3.81 2.65
C HIS A 86 -15.01 3.12 1.33
N PRO A 87 -16.27 3.23 0.87
CA PRO A 87 -16.67 2.66 -0.40
C PRO A 87 -15.91 3.34 -1.55
N ASP A 88 -15.42 2.52 -2.47
CA ASP A 88 -14.98 2.85 -3.84
C ASP A 88 -13.78 3.80 -4.04
N SER A 89 -13.26 4.45 -3.00
CA SER A 89 -12.06 5.32 -3.09
C SER A 89 -11.28 5.36 -1.78
N ASP A 90 -9.96 5.46 -1.87
CA ASP A 90 -9.04 5.44 -0.72
C ASP A 90 -8.45 6.84 -0.43
N LEU A 91 -8.35 7.71 -1.44
CA LEU A 91 -7.80 9.07 -1.33
C LEU A 91 -8.60 10.07 -2.16
N GLN A 92 -8.75 11.29 -1.63
CA GLN A 92 -9.35 12.43 -2.32
C GLN A 92 -8.27 13.46 -2.67
N ILE A 93 -8.33 14.01 -3.88
CA ILE A 93 -7.49 15.13 -4.31
C ILE A 93 -8.32 16.41 -4.25
N LEU A 94 -7.73 17.47 -3.71
CA LEU A 94 -8.41 18.73 -3.45
C LEU A 94 -7.78 19.88 -4.24
N GLU A 95 -8.63 20.80 -4.70
CA GLU A 95 -8.23 22.12 -5.17
C GLU A 95 -9.02 23.19 -4.43
N ASN A 96 -8.30 24.09 -3.73
CA ASN A 96 -8.90 25.14 -2.91
C ASN A 96 -9.92 24.60 -1.88
N GLY A 97 -9.62 23.44 -1.28
CA GLY A 97 -10.49 22.78 -0.30
C GLY A 97 -11.73 22.07 -0.88
N PHE A 98 -11.87 21.97 -2.21
CA PHE A 98 -12.94 21.19 -2.85
C PHE A 98 -12.37 19.90 -3.43
N VAL A 99 -13.08 18.79 -3.23
CA VAL A 99 -12.74 17.50 -3.86
C VAL A 99 -12.91 17.63 -5.37
N VAL A 100 -11.82 17.42 -6.11
CA VAL A 100 -11.81 17.44 -7.58
C VAL A 100 -11.66 16.05 -8.19
N GLU A 101 -11.14 15.09 -7.42
CA GLU A 101 -10.94 13.70 -7.87
C GLU A 101 -10.95 12.74 -6.68
N GLU A 102 -11.46 11.53 -6.90
CA GLU A 102 -11.41 10.41 -5.95
C GLU A 102 -10.64 9.26 -6.58
N VAL A 103 -9.64 8.74 -5.87
CA VAL A 103 -8.73 7.71 -6.40
C VAL A 103 -8.73 6.48 -5.51
N GLN A 104 -8.60 5.32 -6.15
CA GLN A 104 -8.30 4.06 -5.46
C GLN A 104 -6.79 3.85 -5.40
N LEU A 105 -6.30 3.34 -4.27
CA LEU A 105 -4.91 3.04 -4.03
C LEU A 105 -4.75 1.52 -3.95
N LYS A 106 -3.88 0.94 -4.78
CA LYS A 106 -3.67 -0.52 -4.84
C LYS A 106 -2.20 -0.90 -4.69
N ALA A 107 -1.85 -1.35 -3.48
CA ALA A 107 -0.55 -1.92 -3.15
C ALA A 107 -0.44 -3.40 -3.57
N THR A 108 -0.39 -3.68 -4.87
CA THR A 108 -0.41 -5.06 -5.40
C THR A 108 0.44 -5.23 -6.64
N ASN A 109 1.02 -6.41 -6.83
CA ASN A 109 1.65 -6.80 -8.08
C ASN A 109 0.72 -7.59 -9.02
N SER A 110 -0.53 -7.83 -8.62
CA SER A 110 -1.48 -8.62 -9.39
C SER A 110 -2.29 -7.76 -10.36
N THR A 111 -2.15 -8.06 -11.65
CA THR A 111 -2.94 -7.43 -12.70
C THR A 111 -4.41 -7.82 -12.67
N SER A 112 -4.76 -8.99 -12.11
CA SER A 112 -6.16 -9.42 -12.01
C SER A 112 -6.95 -8.50 -11.09
N TYR A 113 -6.41 -8.18 -9.90
CA TYR A 113 -7.06 -7.26 -8.97
C TYR A 113 -7.29 -5.86 -9.57
N ILE A 114 -6.34 -5.35 -10.35
CA ILE A 114 -6.52 -4.06 -11.04
C ILE A 114 -7.60 -4.15 -12.13
N ASN A 115 -7.62 -5.22 -12.92
CA ASN A 115 -8.62 -5.39 -13.96
C ASN A 115 -10.03 -5.64 -13.41
N GLU A 116 -10.15 -6.33 -12.27
CA GLU A 116 -11.41 -6.49 -11.55
C GLU A 116 -11.94 -5.13 -11.07
N ALA A 117 -11.10 -4.32 -10.41
CA ALA A 117 -11.49 -2.98 -9.98
C ALA A 117 -11.94 -2.09 -11.16
N LEU A 118 -11.23 -2.13 -12.29
CA LEU A 118 -11.63 -1.42 -13.51
C LEU A 118 -12.89 -1.99 -14.16
N ALA A 119 -13.18 -3.28 -14.01
CA ALA A 119 -14.40 -3.89 -14.53
C ALA A 119 -15.63 -3.50 -13.69
N GLU A 120 -15.44 -3.38 -12.38
CA GLU A 120 -16.46 -2.89 -11.44
C GLU A 120 -16.76 -1.40 -11.70
N ASN A 121 -15.72 -0.58 -11.84
CA ASN A 121 -15.86 0.85 -12.13
C ASN A 121 -14.81 1.34 -13.17
N PRO A 122 -15.16 1.35 -14.48
CA PRO A 122 -14.24 1.73 -15.55
C PRO A 122 -13.76 3.18 -15.53
N ASN A 123 -14.44 4.05 -14.78
CA ASN A 123 -14.12 5.47 -14.66
C ASN A 123 -13.22 5.78 -13.46
N ASN A 124 -13.00 4.82 -12.56
CA ASN A 124 -12.17 5.06 -11.38
C ASN A 124 -10.71 5.22 -11.77
N LEU A 125 -10.06 6.22 -11.20
CA LEU A 125 -8.62 6.32 -11.24
C LEU A 125 -8.01 5.43 -10.17
N ILE A 126 -7.01 4.67 -10.56
CA ILE A 126 -6.28 3.77 -9.67
C ILE A 126 -4.82 4.21 -9.67
N ILE A 127 -4.28 4.53 -8.50
CA ILE A 127 -2.84 4.67 -8.30
C ILE A 127 -2.35 3.33 -7.75
N ALA A 128 -1.39 2.71 -8.43
CA ALA A 128 -0.92 1.37 -8.08
C ALA A 128 0.60 1.31 -7.99
N THR A 129 1.14 0.20 -7.48
CA THR A 129 2.59 0.00 -7.44
C THR A 129 3.17 -0.05 -8.84
N THR A 130 4.44 0.32 -8.94
CA THR A 130 5.14 0.51 -10.22
C THR A 130 5.07 -0.69 -11.13
N GLU A 131 5.21 -1.90 -10.60
CA GLU A 131 5.23 -3.11 -11.41
C GLU A 131 3.88 -3.36 -12.09
N VAL A 132 2.78 -3.25 -11.34
CA VAL A 132 1.45 -3.53 -11.88
C VAL A 132 0.96 -2.41 -12.79
N ALA A 133 1.23 -1.15 -12.44
CA ALA A 133 0.85 0.00 -13.25
C ALA A 133 1.50 -0.06 -14.65
N ASN A 134 2.81 -0.33 -14.67
CA ASN A 134 3.56 -0.47 -15.93
C ASN A 134 3.12 -1.69 -16.75
N THR A 135 2.71 -2.78 -16.09
CA THR A 135 2.18 -3.97 -16.77
C THR A 135 0.80 -3.73 -17.39
N ILE A 136 -0.09 -3.00 -16.70
CA ILE A 136 -1.45 -2.72 -17.17
C ILE A 136 -1.45 -1.69 -18.31
N GLY A 137 -0.66 -0.62 -18.19
CA GLY A 137 -0.47 0.37 -19.26
C GLY A 137 -1.74 1.11 -19.71
N LYS A 138 -2.75 1.25 -18.84
CA LYS A 138 -4.00 1.98 -19.10
C LYS A 138 -3.92 3.39 -18.48
N GLU A 139 -4.58 4.37 -19.11
CA GLU A 139 -4.59 5.76 -18.63
C GLU A 139 -5.22 5.92 -17.24
N GLN A 140 -6.18 5.07 -16.89
CA GLN A 140 -6.81 5.04 -15.56
C GLN A 140 -5.90 4.46 -14.47
N VAL A 141 -4.79 3.82 -14.82
CA VAL A 141 -3.86 3.20 -13.87
C VAL A 141 -2.56 3.99 -13.84
N ILE A 142 -2.35 4.69 -12.74
CA ILE A 142 -1.26 5.62 -12.52
C ILE A 142 -0.18 4.91 -11.72
N ASP A 143 1.07 5.02 -12.19
CA ASP A 143 2.24 4.56 -11.47
C ASP A 143 2.52 5.49 -10.27
N SER A 144 2.54 4.94 -9.07
CA SER A 144 2.89 5.64 -7.83
C SER A 144 4.39 5.92 -7.66
N GLY A 145 5.24 5.25 -8.45
CA GLY A 145 6.69 5.21 -8.23
C GLY A 145 7.08 4.47 -6.94
N ILE A 146 6.22 3.56 -6.43
CA ILE A 146 6.47 2.75 -5.23
C ILE A 146 6.47 1.28 -5.64
N SER A 147 7.52 0.55 -5.28
CA SER A 147 7.60 -0.89 -5.53
C SER A 147 6.77 -1.69 -4.53
N ASN A 148 6.01 -2.67 -5.04
CA ASN A 148 5.31 -3.63 -4.18
C ASN A 148 6.29 -4.48 -3.37
N GLU A 149 7.46 -4.80 -3.93
CA GLU A 149 8.48 -5.61 -3.26
C GLU A 149 9.15 -4.82 -2.13
N GLU A 150 9.55 -3.57 -2.38
CA GLU A 150 10.16 -2.69 -1.37
C GLU A 150 9.22 -2.46 -0.19
N LEU A 151 7.94 -2.17 -0.43
CA LEU A 151 6.93 -2.06 0.63
C LEU A 151 6.84 -3.35 1.45
N ARG A 152 6.74 -4.50 0.76
CA ARG A 152 6.59 -5.81 1.42
C ARG A 152 7.82 -6.14 2.28
N ASN A 153 9.03 -5.93 1.76
CA ASN A 153 10.27 -6.19 2.48
C ASN A 153 10.40 -5.26 3.70
N SER A 154 10.16 -3.95 3.53
CA SER A 154 10.27 -2.97 4.60
C SER A 154 9.33 -3.28 5.76
N VAL A 155 8.09 -3.68 5.46
CA VAL A 155 7.13 -4.12 6.48
C VAL A 155 7.62 -5.36 7.22
N ILE A 156 8.07 -6.39 6.50
CA ILE A 156 8.58 -7.64 7.10
C ILE A 156 9.77 -7.36 8.02
N GLU A 157 10.77 -6.64 7.53
CA GLU A 157 11.98 -6.30 8.28
C GLU A 157 11.66 -5.49 9.55
N THR A 158 10.61 -4.65 9.48
CA THR A 158 10.21 -3.82 10.61
C THR A 158 9.50 -4.62 11.69
N ILE A 159 8.46 -5.40 11.35
CA ILE A 159 7.62 -6.10 12.33
C ILE A 159 8.16 -7.47 12.74
N ARG A 160 9.13 -8.00 11.98
CA ARG A 160 9.79 -9.30 12.21
C ARG A 160 11.32 -9.18 12.05
N PRO A 161 12.00 -8.35 12.87
CA PRO A 161 13.43 -8.11 12.74
C PRO A 161 14.31 -9.34 13.06
N GLU A 162 13.77 -10.34 13.77
CA GLU A 162 14.52 -11.55 14.17
C GLU A 162 13.86 -12.83 13.64
N SER A 163 14.11 -13.21 12.37
CA SER A 163 13.98 -14.61 11.94
C SER A 163 14.39 -14.85 10.49
N ASP A 164 15.66 -15.14 10.24
CA ASP A 164 16.15 -15.51 8.89
C ASP A 164 15.42 -16.75 8.31
N SER A 165 15.03 -17.72 9.15
CA SER A 165 14.38 -18.96 8.67
C SER A 165 12.86 -18.86 8.49
N VAL A 166 12.18 -17.98 9.22
CA VAL A 166 10.71 -17.79 9.11
C VAL A 166 10.38 -16.81 8.00
N ILE A 167 11.28 -15.85 7.74
CA ILE A 167 11.14 -14.91 6.63
C ILE A 167 11.19 -15.66 5.30
N GLU A 168 12.08 -16.63 5.11
CA GLU A 168 12.16 -17.37 3.84
C GLU A 168 10.87 -18.18 3.55
N ASP A 169 10.30 -18.87 4.55
CA ASP A 169 9.01 -19.58 4.42
C ASP A 169 7.83 -18.62 4.18
N VAL A 170 7.82 -17.45 4.83
CA VAL A 170 6.79 -16.42 4.61
C VAL A 170 6.94 -15.79 3.23
N LEU A 171 8.15 -15.47 2.79
CA LEU A 171 8.45 -14.90 1.48
C LEU A 171 8.02 -15.86 0.36
N VAL A 172 8.44 -17.13 0.44
CA VAL A 172 8.09 -18.18 -0.52
C VAL A 172 6.57 -18.33 -0.60
N SER A 173 5.90 -18.42 0.55
CA SER A 173 4.48 -18.70 0.56
C SER A 173 3.59 -17.47 0.29
N VAL A 174 4.10 -16.24 0.41
CA VAL A 174 3.45 -15.01 -0.09
C VAL A 174 3.62 -14.91 -1.62
N ALA A 175 4.80 -15.27 -2.15
CA ALA A 175 5.04 -15.31 -3.58
C ALA A 175 4.18 -16.38 -4.29
N GLU A 176 4.00 -17.56 -3.68
CA GLU A 176 3.18 -18.65 -4.23
C GLU A 176 1.68 -18.32 -4.27
N THR A 177 1.18 -17.48 -3.35
CA THR A 177 -0.24 -17.06 -3.37
C THR A 177 -0.57 -16.21 -4.62
N VAL A 178 0.43 -15.57 -5.24
CA VAL A 178 0.28 -14.81 -6.50
C VAL A 178 0.23 -15.73 -7.73
N LEU A 179 0.71 -16.98 -7.63
CA LEU A 179 0.80 -17.93 -8.74
C LEU A 179 -0.43 -18.87 -8.88
N GLU A 180 -1.31 -18.95 -7.88
CA GLU A 180 -2.46 -19.87 -7.90
C GLU A 180 -3.66 -19.40 -8.77
N TRP A 181 -3.61 -18.21 -9.37
CA TRP A 181 -4.62 -17.72 -10.31
C TRP A 181 -4.06 -17.49 -11.71
N ILE A 182 -3.52 -18.55 -12.31
CA ILE A 182 -3.44 -18.65 -13.77
C ILE A 182 -4.57 -19.60 -14.21
N PRO A 183 -5.73 -19.09 -14.68
CA PRO A 183 -6.66 -19.96 -15.39
C PRO A 183 -5.97 -20.44 -16.66
N LEU A 184 -5.85 -21.77 -16.77
CA LEU A 184 -5.41 -22.49 -17.98
C LEU A 184 -6.27 -22.12 -19.21
#